data_AF-A0A2N3E8G1-F1
#
_entry.id   AF-A0A2N3E8G1-F1
#
_cell.length_a   1.000
_cell.length_b   1.000
_cell.length_c   1.000
_cell.angle_alpha   90.00
_cell.angle_beta   90.00
_cell.angle_gamma   90.00
#
_symmetry.space_group_name_H-M   'P 1'
#
loop_
_entity.id
_entity.type
_entity.pdbx_description
1 polymer ?
#
loop_
_entity_poly.entity_id
_entity_poly.type
_entity_poly.pdbx_seq_one_letter_code
_entity_poly.pdbx_strand_id
1 'polypeptide(L)'
;MTQSFTGRKRVRKVFGHIPQIAEMPNLIEVQKYSYDQFLQVEEPQGGREEQGLYSVFKSVFPISDFSETSTLEFVNYEFETPKYDVEECQQRGMTFAAPLKVTLRLIVFEVDEDSGAKSVKDIKEQDVYMGDMPLMTENGTFVINGTERVIVSQMHRSPGVFFDHDKGKTHSSGKLLFAARVIPYRGSWLDFEFDAKDIVFVRIDRRRKLPVTTLLYALGLDSEEILGTFYNSVAFTKVKQGWRVPFDAERYRGAKPERDLIDAKTGKAVVEAGRKVTPRLAKKLAEDGLKELLLQDEDLHGRYLAQEIVNMETGEIFAEAGDEITPEVLEQLVEAGHDQIVTLDIDHVNTGAFIRNTLAVDKCTNREQALIDIYRV
;
A
#
# COMPACT_ATOMS: atom_id res chain seq x y z
N MET A 1 48.60 26.66 10.89
CA MET A 1 47.44 27.04 11.74
C MET A 1 47.80 28.32 12.48
N THR A 2 47.45 29.47 11.91
CA THR A 2 47.59 30.77 12.56
C THR A 2 46.70 30.77 13.81
N GLN A 3 47.31 30.74 15.00
CA GLN A 3 46.54 30.70 16.25
C GLN A 3 45.72 31.99 16.39
N SER A 4 44.41 31.84 16.60
CA SER A 4 43.51 32.94 16.95
C SER A 4 44.03 33.67 18.19
N PHE A 5 43.67 34.95 18.33
CA PHE A 5 44.13 35.79 19.43
C PHE A 5 43.85 35.16 20.82
N THR A 6 42.73 34.45 20.96
CA THR A 6 42.37 33.69 22.17
C THR A 6 43.15 32.38 22.32
N GLY A 7 43.42 31.67 21.21
CA GLY A 7 44.19 30.42 21.20
C GLY A 7 45.64 30.58 21.66
N ARG A 8 46.20 31.80 21.54
CA ARG A 8 47.56 32.14 22.02
C ARG A 8 47.67 32.21 23.55
N LYS A 9 46.58 32.48 24.27
CA LYS A 9 46.60 32.62 25.74
C LYS A 9 46.74 31.28 26.46
N ARG A 10 46.25 30.18 25.88
CA ARG A 10 46.33 28.83 26.46
C ARG A 10 46.35 27.77 25.37
N VAL A 11 47.51 27.18 25.15
CA VAL A 11 47.69 26.12 24.15
C VAL A 11 47.33 24.76 24.75
N ARG A 12 46.35 24.06 24.16
CA ARG A 12 45.99 22.68 24.51
C ARG A 12 46.84 21.72 23.67
N LYS A 13 47.62 20.85 24.32
CA LYS A 13 48.35 19.77 23.65
C LYS A 13 47.36 18.69 23.22
N VAL A 14 47.35 18.34 21.93
CA VAL A 14 46.52 17.27 21.34
C VAL A 14 47.41 16.07 21.03
N PHE A 15 47.04 14.88 21.50
CA PHE A 15 47.79 13.63 21.31
C PHE A 15 47.21 12.74 20.18
N GLY A 16 46.11 13.17 19.56
CA GLY A 16 45.52 12.48 18.41
C GLY A 16 46.45 12.52 17.20
N HIS A 17 46.68 11.37 16.57
CA HIS A 17 47.57 11.24 15.41
C HIS A 17 46.80 11.31 14.09
N ILE A 18 45.47 11.09 14.12
CA ILE A 18 44.59 11.17 12.96
C ILE A 18 44.31 12.66 12.66
N PRO A 19 44.58 13.16 11.46
CA PRO A 19 44.28 14.54 11.09
C PRO A 19 42.76 14.76 10.98
N GLN A 20 42.30 15.94 11.39
CA GLN A 20 40.91 16.34 11.20
C GLN A 20 40.68 16.69 9.72
N ILE A 21 39.89 15.87 9.02
CA ILE A 21 39.58 16.04 7.59
C ILE A 21 38.39 16.97 7.38
N ALA A 22 37.42 16.93 8.30
CA ALA A 22 36.22 17.76 8.28
C ALA A 22 36.14 18.59 9.57
N GLU A 23 35.74 19.85 9.44
CA GLU A 23 35.46 20.70 10.58
C GLU A 23 34.22 20.22 11.34
N MET A 24 34.15 20.52 12.64
CA MET A 24 32.98 20.18 13.43
C MET A 24 31.81 21.04 12.96
N PRO A 25 30.69 20.43 12.52
CA PRO A 25 29.54 21.19 12.06
C PRO A 25 28.88 21.93 13.22
N ASN A 26 27.99 22.86 12.90
CA ASN A 26 27.20 23.52 13.91
C ASN A 26 26.20 22.52 14.52
N LEU A 27 26.34 22.25 15.82
CA LEU A 27 25.55 21.21 16.52
C LEU A 27 24.06 21.53 16.63
N ILE A 28 23.67 22.81 16.48
CA ILE A 28 22.26 23.25 16.47
C ILE A 28 21.72 23.51 15.07
N GLU A 29 22.52 23.25 14.04
CA GLU A 29 22.18 23.52 12.63
C GLU A 29 20.90 22.80 12.21
N VAL A 30 20.71 21.55 12.64
CA VAL A 30 19.51 20.77 12.28
C VAL A 30 18.23 21.46 12.72
N GLN A 31 18.21 22.06 13.91
CA GLN A 31 17.03 22.76 14.44
C GLN A 31 16.78 24.06 13.67
N LYS A 32 17.83 24.87 13.48
CA LYS A 32 17.73 26.15 12.77
C LYS A 32 17.31 25.93 11.32
N TYR A 33 18.03 25.06 10.61
CA TYR A 33 17.72 24.71 9.23
C TYR A 33 16.29 24.19 9.06
N SER A 34 15.85 23.25 9.90
CA SER A 34 14.48 22.73 9.80
C SER A 34 13.41 23.80 9.98
N TYR A 35 13.63 24.78 10.86
CA TYR A 35 12.65 25.81 11.15
C TYR A 35 12.68 26.94 10.11
N ASP A 36 13.86 27.29 9.61
CA ASP A 36 14.04 28.25 8.51
C ASP A 36 13.36 27.73 7.23
N GLN A 37 13.52 26.44 6.91
CA GLN A 37 12.86 25.78 5.78
C GLN A 37 11.33 25.71 5.95
N PHE A 38 10.85 25.63 7.20
CA PHE A 38 9.41 25.63 7.48
C PHE A 38 8.79 27.02 7.32
N LEU A 39 9.40 28.07 7.87
CA LEU A 39 8.84 29.42 7.85
C LEU A 39 9.07 30.14 6.53
N GLN A 40 10.25 30.00 5.91
CA GLN A 40 10.68 30.79 4.75
C GLN A 40 10.33 32.28 4.90
N VAL A 41 10.80 32.88 6.00
CA VAL A 41 10.40 34.24 6.43
C VAL A 41 10.64 35.25 5.30
N GLU A 42 11.88 35.29 4.80
CA GLU A 42 12.25 36.11 3.65
C GLU A 42 11.91 35.39 2.35
N GLU A 43 11.26 36.09 1.44
CA GLU A 43 11.00 35.59 0.10
C GLU A 43 12.27 35.72 -0.77
N PRO A 44 12.85 34.60 -1.25
CA PRO A 44 14.04 34.66 -2.07
C PRO A 44 13.71 35.18 -3.48
N GLN A 45 14.74 35.68 -4.17
CA GLN A 45 14.60 36.16 -5.55
C GLN A 45 14.19 34.99 -6.47
N GLY A 46 12.95 34.99 -6.93
CA GLY A 46 12.35 33.89 -7.70
C GLY A 46 11.13 33.23 -7.03
N GLY A 47 10.77 33.65 -5.80
CA GLY A 47 9.62 33.15 -5.06
C GLY A 47 9.97 32.01 -4.10
N ARG A 48 9.06 31.72 -3.17
CA ARG A 48 9.25 30.64 -2.18
C ARG A 48 9.19 29.25 -2.82
N GLU A 49 10.07 28.36 -2.38
CA GLU A 49 10.00 26.94 -2.73
C GLU A 49 8.74 26.29 -2.16
N GLU A 50 8.21 25.26 -2.82
CA GLU A 50 7.00 24.53 -2.41
C GLU A 50 7.23 23.59 -1.21
N GLN A 51 7.59 24.18 -0.07
CA GLN A 51 7.81 23.49 1.19
C GLN A 51 7.28 24.32 2.37
N GLY A 52 7.38 23.79 3.59
CA GLY A 52 7.01 24.51 4.80
C GLY A 52 5.57 25.05 4.78
N LEU A 53 5.39 26.28 5.27
CA LEU A 53 4.10 26.97 5.30
C LEU A 53 3.51 27.20 3.91
N TYR A 54 4.34 27.50 2.90
CA TYR A 54 3.88 27.74 1.54
C TYR A 54 3.19 26.49 0.95
N SER A 55 3.81 25.31 1.12
CA SER A 55 3.21 24.03 0.73
C SER A 55 1.90 23.74 1.47
N VAL A 56 1.84 24.06 2.77
CA VAL A 56 0.62 23.89 3.57
C VAL A 56 -0.52 24.75 3.02
N PHE A 57 -0.28 26.03 2.72
CA PHE A 57 -1.32 26.89 2.12
C PHE A 57 -1.74 26.38 0.74
N LYS A 58 -0.81 26.02 -0.14
CA LYS A 58 -1.14 25.43 -1.45
C LYS A 58 -1.89 24.09 -1.36
N SER A 59 -1.71 23.33 -0.29
CA SER A 59 -2.43 22.05 -0.12
C SER A 59 -3.91 22.24 0.27
N VAL A 60 -4.25 23.40 0.84
CA VAL A 60 -5.61 23.73 1.30
C VAL A 60 -6.34 24.64 0.32
N PHE A 61 -5.62 25.58 -0.30
CA PHE A 61 -6.16 26.53 -1.25
C PHE A 61 -5.89 26.10 -2.70
N PRO A 62 -6.82 26.36 -3.64
CA PRO A 62 -8.03 27.17 -3.48
C PRO A 62 -9.19 26.42 -2.78
N ILE A 63 -9.98 27.16 -2.01
CA ILE A 63 -11.23 26.65 -1.41
C ILE A 63 -12.39 27.21 -2.21
N SER A 64 -13.20 26.32 -2.78
CA SER A 64 -14.44 26.72 -3.48
C SER A 64 -15.67 26.39 -2.63
N ASP A 65 -16.70 27.20 -2.75
CA ASP A 65 -18.01 26.91 -2.16
C ASP A 65 -18.71 25.74 -2.88
N PHE A 66 -19.72 25.17 -2.22
CA PHE A 66 -20.48 24.02 -2.76
C PHE A 66 -21.19 24.34 -4.08
N SER A 67 -21.63 25.59 -4.26
CA SER A 67 -22.29 26.06 -5.47
C SER A 67 -21.30 26.54 -6.55
N GLU A 68 -20.00 26.50 -6.27
CA GLU A 68 -18.91 27.01 -7.10
C GLU A 68 -19.13 28.45 -7.63
N THR A 69 -19.78 29.30 -6.83
CA THR A 69 -20.03 30.73 -7.07
C THR A 69 -18.92 31.62 -6.50
N SER A 70 -18.09 31.08 -5.61
CA SER A 70 -16.97 31.80 -5.03
C SER A 70 -15.79 30.90 -4.74
N THR A 71 -14.59 31.43 -4.97
CA THR A 71 -13.33 30.73 -4.72
C THR A 71 -12.40 31.63 -3.93
N LEU A 72 -11.83 31.10 -2.86
CA LEU A 72 -10.81 31.75 -2.06
C LEU A 72 -9.45 31.19 -2.46
N GLU A 73 -8.55 32.06 -2.92
CA GLU A 73 -7.19 31.73 -3.33
C GLU A 73 -6.17 32.27 -2.34
N PHE A 74 -5.07 31.53 -2.19
CA PHE A 74 -3.89 31.97 -1.48
C PHE A 74 -2.92 32.66 -2.45
N VAL A 75 -2.51 33.89 -2.12
CA VAL A 75 -1.57 34.68 -2.95
C VAL A 75 -0.16 34.60 -2.38
N ASN A 76 0.03 35.11 -1.16
CA ASN A 76 1.31 35.06 -0.44
C ASN A 76 1.10 35.17 1.07
N TYR A 77 2.19 35.11 1.85
CA TYR A 77 2.19 35.44 3.27
C TYR A 77 3.44 36.23 3.65
N GLU A 78 3.32 36.99 4.73
CA GLU A 78 4.38 37.82 5.30
C GLU A 78 4.36 37.74 6.82
N PHE A 79 5.53 37.85 7.44
CA PHE A 79 5.66 37.98 8.88
C PHE A 79 5.91 39.43 9.24
N GLU A 80 5.13 39.97 10.18
CA GLU A 80 5.46 41.25 10.78
C GLU A 80 6.61 41.10 11.77
N THR A 81 7.27 42.21 12.10
CA THR A 81 8.31 42.22 13.13
C THR A 81 7.71 41.83 14.49
N PRO A 82 8.40 40.99 15.29
CA PRO A 82 8.01 40.73 16.67
C PRO A 82 7.81 42.02 17.45
N LYS A 83 6.76 42.07 18.28
CA LYS A 83 6.44 43.26 19.10
C LYS A 83 7.47 43.52 20.20
N TYR A 84 8.13 42.46 20.66
CA TYR A 84 9.09 42.45 21.76
C TYR A 84 10.25 41.55 21.40
N ASP A 85 11.43 41.83 21.95
CA ASP A 85 12.59 40.98 21.80
C ASP A 85 12.58 39.79 22.79
N VAL A 86 13.61 38.94 22.69
CA VAL A 86 13.74 37.73 23.51
C VAL A 86 13.84 38.06 25.01
N GLU A 87 14.58 39.09 25.39
CA GLU A 87 14.80 39.45 26.80
C GLU A 87 13.53 40.03 27.44
N GLU A 88 12.81 40.89 26.70
CA GLU A 88 11.53 41.43 27.13
C GLU A 88 10.47 40.33 27.29
N CYS A 89 10.41 39.38 26.35
CA CYS A 89 9.50 38.25 26.44
C CYS A 89 9.79 37.37 27.68
N GLN A 90 11.06 37.13 27.99
CA GLN A 90 11.48 36.38 29.19
C GLN A 90 11.08 37.12 30.48
N GLN A 91 11.39 38.41 30.59
CA GLN A 91 11.09 39.20 31.79
C GLN A 91 9.58 39.36 32.05
N ARG A 92 8.79 39.53 30.97
CA ARG A 92 7.34 39.78 31.06
C ARG A 92 6.49 38.51 31.03
N GLY A 93 7.09 37.34 30.89
CA GLY A 93 6.33 36.09 30.81
C GLY A 93 5.56 35.90 29.50
N MET A 94 6.00 36.51 28.40
CA MET A 94 5.34 36.47 27.08
C MET A 94 6.01 35.47 26.14
N THR A 95 5.33 35.11 25.05
CA THR A 95 5.90 34.28 23.98
C THR A 95 6.59 35.15 22.93
N PHE A 96 7.81 34.78 22.53
CA PHE A 96 8.52 35.46 21.45
C PHE A 96 7.98 34.97 20.10
N ALA A 97 7.22 35.82 19.41
CA ALA A 97 6.49 35.47 18.19
C ALA A 97 6.34 36.66 17.24
N ALA A 98 6.13 36.36 15.97
CA ALA A 98 5.82 37.30 14.90
C ALA A 98 4.38 37.09 14.39
N PRO A 99 3.59 38.16 14.19
CA PRO A 99 2.30 38.08 13.51
C PRO A 99 2.44 37.55 12.08
N LEU A 100 1.69 36.52 11.73
CA LEU A 100 1.59 35.99 10.36
C LEU A 100 0.39 36.64 9.65
N LYS A 101 0.66 37.37 8.57
CA LYS A 101 -0.34 37.90 7.66
C LYS A 101 -0.34 37.09 6.37
N VAL A 102 -1.53 36.74 5.88
CA VAL A 102 -1.70 35.98 4.65
C VAL A 102 -2.59 36.77 3.72
N THR A 103 -2.11 37.01 2.51
CA THR A 103 -2.87 37.69 1.46
C THR A 103 -3.75 36.67 0.77
N LEU A 104 -5.05 36.85 0.92
CA LEU A 104 -6.06 36.00 0.33
C LEU A 104 -6.85 36.78 -0.72
N ARG A 105 -7.20 36.09 -1.80
CA ARG A 105 -8.01 36.64 -2.88
C ARG A 105 -9.33 35.90 -2.97
N LEU A 106 -10.43 36.60 -2.73
CA LEU A 106 -11.77 36.10 -2.96
C LEU A 106 -12.23 36.48 -4.37
N ILE A 107 -12.48 35.47 -5.20
CA ILE A 107 -13.05 35.61 -6.53
C ILE A 107 -14.52 35.23 -6.46
N VAL A 108 -15.41 36.13 -6.87
CA VAL A 108 -16.85 35.86 -6.97
C VAL A 108 -17.21 35.71 -8.43
N PHE A 109 -17.87 34.61 -8.77
CA PHE A 109 -18.33 34.32 -10.12
C PHE A 109 -19.81 34.66 -10.27
N GLU A 110 -20.18 35.15 -11.46
CA GLU A 110 -21.56 35.20 -11.92
C GLU A 110 -21.77 34.03 -12.88
N VAL A 111 -22.73 33.17 -12.51
CA VAL A 111 -23.11 31.99 -13.29
C VAL A 111 -24.34 32.36 -14.10
N ASP A 112 -24.22 32.31 -15.42
CA ASP A 112 -25.34 32.49 -16.33
C ASP A 112 -26.22 31.22 -16.32
N GLU A 113 -27.49 31.35 -15.89
CA GLU A 113 -28.40 30.21 -15.69
C GLU A 113 -28.76 29.48 -17.00
N ASP A 114 -28.62 30.13 -18.15
CA ASP A 114 -29.00 29.58 -19.46
C ASP A 114 -27.81 28.87 -20.16
N SER A 115 -26.59 29.36 -19.97
CA SER A 115 -25.38 28.85 -20.63
C SER A 115 -24.40 28.11 -19.72
N GLY A 116 -24.56 28.21 -18.40
CA GLY A 116 -23.61 27.66 -17.42
C GLY A 116 -22.22 28.31 -17.46
N ALA A 117 -22.05 29.39 -18.23
CA ALA A 117 -20.79 30.10 -18.35
C ALA A 117 -20.49 30.86 -17.05
N LYS A 118 -19.28 30.67 -16.51
CA LYS A 118 -18.80 31.40 -15.34
C LYS A 118 -18.03 32.64 -15.79
N SER A 119 -18.48 33.81 -15.36
CA SER A 119 -17.76 35.07 -15.55
C SER A 119 -17.33 35.62 -14.21
N VAL A 120 -16.17 36.30 -14.17
CA VAL A 120 -15.68 36.90 -12.92
C VAL A 120 -16.48 38.18 -12.66
N LYS A 121 -17.19 38.20 -11.53
CA LYS A 121 -17.98 39.35 -11.10
C LYS A 121 -17.15 40.34 -10.28
N ASP A 122 -16.39 39.82 -9.31
CA ASP A 122 -15.61 40.64 -8.39
C ASP A 122 -14.37 39.89 -7.91
N ILE A 123 -13.31 40.64 -7.63
CA ILE A 123 -12.06 40.13 -7.06
C ILE A 123 -11.70 41.05 -5.90
N LYS A 124 -11.67 40.49 -4.68
CA LYS A 124 -11.22 41.18 -3.48
C LYS A 124 -9.97 40.52 -2.93
N GLU A 125 -8.89 41.27 -2.85
CA GLU A 125 -7.63 40.83 -2.26
C GLU A 125 -7.41 41.56 -0.94
N GLN A 126 -7.09 40.82 0.13
CA GLN A 126 -6.89 41.38 1.45
C GLN A 126 -5.92 40.56 2.31
N ASP A 127 -5.11 41.27 3.08
CA ASP A 127 -4.23 40.70 4.10
C ASP A 127 -5.04 40.34 5.35
N VAL A 128 -5.03 39.07 5.70
CA VAL A 128 -5.71 38.54 6.89
C VAL A 128 -4.67 38.09 7.91
N TYR A 129 -4.83 38.53 9.15
CA TYR A 129 -4.02 38.04 10.27
C TYR A 129 -4.44 36.61 10.63
N MET A 130 -3.49 35.67 10.55
CA MET A 130 -3.71 34.23 10.76
C MET A 130 -3.18 33.71 12.10
N GLY A 131 -2.67 34.59 12.96
CA GLY A 131 -2.13 34.25 14.27
C GLY A 131 -0.66 34.65 14.43
N ASP A 132 -0.15 34.48 15.65
CA ASP A 132 1.25 34.72 15.99
C ASP A 132 2.05 33.42 15.89
N MET A 133 3.14 33.43 15.12
CA MET A 133 4.05 32.29 15.00
C MET A 133 5.27 32.47 15.92
N PRO A 134 5.52 31.55 16.86
CA PRO A 134 6.71 31.61 17.71
C PRO A 134 7.98 31.63 16.87
N LEU A 135 8.92 32.53 17.17
CA LEU A 135 10.20 32.57 16.47
C LEU A 135 11.29 31.83 17.24
N MET A 136 12.21 31.23 16.50
CA MET A 136 13.38 30.57 17.08
C MET A 136 14.45 31.61 17.42
N THR A 137 15.06 31.49 18.60
CA THR A 137 16.19 32.33 19.03
C THR A 137 17.47 31.94 18.29
N GLU A 138 18.52 32.76 18.40
CA GLU A 138 19.83 32.47 17.80
C GLU A 138 20.43 31.12 18.26
N ASN A 139 20.06 30.70 19.48
CA ASN A 139 20.52 29.48 20.14
C ASN A 139 19.70 28.23 19.76
N GLY A 140 18.68 28.35 18.92
CA GLY A 140 17.83 27.21 18.54
C GLY A 140 16.74 26.87 19.57
N THR A 141 16.36 27.83 20.42
CA THR A 141 15.33 27.68 21.45
C THR A 141 14.09 28.53 21.12
N PHE A 142 13.00 28.34 21.85
CA PHE A 142 11.78 29.14 21.76
C PHE A 142 11.43 29.71 23.13
N VAL A 143 11.06 30.99 23.21
CA VAL A 143 10.52 31.56 24.45
C VAL A 143 9.00 31.40 24.43
N ILE A 144 8.47 30.53 25.28
CA ILE A 144 7.03 30.29 25.43
C ILE A 144 6.63 30.66 26.86
N ASN A 145 5.75 31.66 27.00
CA ASN A 145 5.33 32.20 28.30
C ASN A 145 6.53 32.58 29.20
N GLY A 146 7.51 33.27 28.62
CA GLY A 146 8.77 33.72 29.25
C GLY A 146 9.78 32.62 29.59
N THR A 147 9.48 31.35 29.29
CA THR A 147 10.39 30.23 29.54
C THR A 147 11.00 29.73 28.24
N GLU A 148 12.32 29.51 28.22
CA GLU A 148 12.97 28.86 27.08
C GLU A 148 12.60 27.38 26.99
N ARG A 149 12.28 26.94 25.77
CA ARG A 149 11.94 25.57 25.42
C ARG A 149 12.70 25.14 24.18
N VAL A 150 12.90 23.83 24.07
CA VAL A 150 13.51 23.20 22.89
C VAL A 150 12.54 22.16 22.36
N ILE A 151 12.42 22.08 21.04
CA ILE A 151 11.68 21.02 20.36
C ILE A 151 12.65 19.90 20.01
N VAL A 152 12.37 18.69 20.51
CA VAL A 152 13.21 17.52 20.27
C VAL A 152 12.80 16.87 18.96
N SER A 153 13.77 16.54 18.10
CA SER A 153 13.52 15.80 16.87
C SER A 153 12.94 14.43 17.19
N GLN A 154 11.76 14.14 16.64
CA GLN A 154 11.12 12.84 16.80
C GLN A 154 11.65 11.85 15.78
N MET A 155 11.91 10.61 16.20
CA MET A 155 12.11 9.49 15.28
C MET A 155 10.82 8.69 15.19
N HIS A 156 10.27 8.58 13.98
CA HIS A 156 9.12 7.74 13.66
C HIS A 156 9.41 6.87 12.44
N ARG A 157 8.58 5.85 12.22
CA ARG A 157 8.69 5.02 11.00
C ARG A 157 8.34 5.88 9.79
N SER A 158 9.10 5.74 8.72
CA SER A 158 8.77 6.37 7.46
C SER A 158 7.45 5.81 6.90
N PRO A 159 6.68 6.61 6.15
CA PRO A 159 5.60 6.08 5.34
C PRO A 159 6.11 5.02 4.37
N GLY A 160 5.30 4.00 4.09
CA GLY A 160 5.64 2.91 3.19
C GLY A 160 5.03 1.58 3.57
N VAL A 161 5.50 0.53 2.90
CA VAL A 161 5.05 -0.86 3.12
C VAL A 161 6.13 -1.63 3.88
N PHE A 162 5.74 -2.24 4.98
CA PHE A 162 6.62 -3.01 5.85
C PHE A 162 6.17 -4.47 5.88
N PHE A 163 7.09 -5.39 5.62
CA PHE A 163 6.86 -6.82 5.78
C PHE A 163 7.57 -7.31 7.04
N ASP A 164 6.86 -8.05 7.87
CA ASP A 164 7.39 -8.61 9.12
C ASP A 164 6.81 -10.02 9.35
N HIS A 165 7.37 -10.75 10.31
CA HIS A 165 6.81 -12.00 10.79
C HIS A 165 6.94 -12.11 12.31
N ASP A 166 6.04 -12.84 12.93
CA ASP A 166 5.96 -12.97 14.38
C ASP A 166 7.08 -13.82 15.02
N LYS A 167 8.04 -14.29 14.21
CA LYS A 167 9.11 -15.21 14.59
C LYS A 167 8.61 -16.51 15.26
N GLY A 168 7.39 -16.95 14.91
CA GLY A 168 6.78 -18.18 15.41
C GLY A 168 6.35 -18.11 16.88
N LYS A 169 6.17 -16.90 17.42
CA LYS A 169 5.81 -16.68 18.83
C LYS A 169 4.31 -16.73 19.10
N THR A 170 3.47 -16.48 18.09
CA THR A 170 2.02 -16.29 18.27
C THR A 170 1.29 -17.62 18.33
N HIS A 171 1.72 -18.60 17.55
CA HIS A 171 1.08 -19.90 17.47
C HIS A 171 2.00 -21.00 17.98
N SER A 172 1.43 -21.94 18.76
CA SER A 172 2.18 -23.01 19.44
C SER A 172 2.89 -23.98 18.47
N SER A 173 2.45 -24.06 17.21
CA SER A 173 3.13 -24.87 16.19
C SER A 173 4.51 -24.31 15.79
N GLY A 174 4.84 -23.08 16.17
CA GLY A 174 6.06 -22.39 15.74
C GLY A 174 6.03 -21.92 14.29
N LYS A 175 4.89 -22.06 13.59
CA LYS A 175 4.68 -21.54 12.23
C LYS A 175 4.86 -20.03 12.22
N LEU A 176 5.64 -19.53 11.26
CA LEU A 176 5.84 -18.10 11.07
C LEU A 176 4.57 -17.50 10.48
N LEU A 177 4.01 -16.49 11.15
CA LEU A 177 2.90 -15.70 10.63
C LEU A 177 3.45 -14.41 10.03
N PHE A 178 3.30 -14.27 8.73
CA PHE A 178 3.73 -13.09 7.99
C PHE A 178 2.66 -11.99 8.06
N ALA A 179 3.11 -10.76 8.08
CA ALA A 179 2.26 -9.58 8.03
C ALA A 179 2.86 -8.51 7.12
N ALA A 180 2.00 -7.75 6.47
CA ALA A 180 2.36 -6.56 5.71
C ALA A 180 1.61 -5.35 6.29
N ARG A 181 2.29 -4.24 6.51
CA ARG A 181 1.71 -3.01 7.06
C ARG A 181 1.98 -1.86 6.11
N VAL A 182 0.91 -1.17 5.71
CA VAL A 182 0.96 0.06 4.92
C VAL A 182 0.77 1.24 5.87
N ILE A 183 1.84 2.01 6.05
CA ILE A 183 1.86 3.23 6.87
C ILE A 183 1.76 4.43 5.91
N PRO A 184 0.63 5.14 5.86
CA PRO A 184 0.53 6.36 5.06
C PRO A 184 1.23 7.52 5.78
N TYR A 185 1.54 8.58 5.04
CA TYR A 185 1.98 9.85 5.64
C TYR A 185 0.84 10.52 6.42
N ARG A 186 -0.38 10.43 5.88
CA ARG A 186 -1.62 10.90 6.52
C ARG A 186 -2.74 9.92 6.20
N GLY A 187 -3.55 9.57 7.20
CA GLY A 187 -4.72 8.70 7.03
C GLY A 187 -4.60 7.37 7.78
N SER A 188 -5.54 6.47 7.48
CA SER A 188 -5.70 5.19 8.16
C SER A 188 -4.63 4.18 7.75
N TRP A 189 -4.16 3.39 8.72
CA TRP A 189 -3.20 2.32 8.45
C TRP A 189 -3.93 1.08 7.91
N LEU A 190 -3.28 0.33 7.01
CA LEU A 190 -3.75 -0.97 6.55
C LEU A 190 -2.77 -2.05 6.99
N ASP A 191 -3.25 -2.99 7.80
CA ASP A 191 -2.48 -4.14 8.27
C ASP A 191 -3.04 -5.41 7.63
N PHE A 192 -2.21 -6.16 6.91
CA PHE A 192 -2.48 -7.47 6.36
C PHE A 192 -1.73 -8.51 7.19
N GLU A 193 -2.40 -9.61 7.56
CA GLU A 193 -1.79 -10.65 8.40
C GLU A 193 -2.31 -12.04 8.05
N PHE A 194 -1.41 -13.02 8.08
CA PHE A 194 -1.77 -14.43 7.98
C PHE A 194 -2.16 -14.97 9.35
N ASP A 195 -3.19 -15.81 9.38
CA ASP A 195 -3.51 -16.66 10.54
C ASP A 195 -2.84 -18.04 10.43
N ALA A 196 -2.88 -18.82 11.52
CA ALA A 196 -2.32 -20.18 11.58
C ALA A 196 -2.89 -21.11 10.50
N LYS A 197 -4.13 -20.88 10.07
CA LYS A 197 -4.85 -21.61 9.01
C LYS A 197 -4.57 -21.10 7.58
N ASP A 198 -3.60 -20.22 7.41
CA ASP A 198 -3.26 -19.57 6.13
C ASP A 198 -4.39 -18.74 5.49
N ILE A 199 -5.30 -18.25 6.33
CA ILE A 199 -6.31 -17.27 5.93
C ILE A 199 -5.69 -15.88 6.05
N VAL A 200 -5.88 -15.05 5.03
CA VAL A 200 -5.35 -13.68 4.96
C VAL A 200 -6.41 -12.71 5.47
N PHE A 201 -6.06 -11.96 6.51
CA PHE A 201 -6.92 -10.93 7.07
C PHE A 201 -6.37 -9.54 6.80
N VAL A 202 -7.27 -8.56 6.76
CA VAL A 202 -6.97 -7.14 6.77
C VAL A 202 -7.56 -6.48 8.03
N ARG A 203 -6.85 -5.48 8.55
CA ARG A 203 -7.35 -4.56 9.58
C ARG A 203 -7.13 -3.13 9.10
N ILE A 204 -8.19 -2.34 9.18
CA ILE A 204 -8.16 -0.91 8.93
C ILE A 204 -8.00 -0.23 10.29
N ASP A 205 -6.96 0.59 10.45
CA ASP A 205 -6.66 1.34 11.69
C ASP A 205 -6.62 0.46 12.96
N ARG A 206 -6.06 -0.74 12.83
CA ARG A 206 -5.95 -1.77 13.91
C ARG A 206 -7.28 -2.18 14.54
N ARG A 207 -8.40 -1.97 13.85
CA ARG A 207 -9.73 -2.44 14.27
C ARG A 207 -9.91 -3.96 14.06
N ARG A 208 -11.15 -4.43 14.03
CA ARG A 208 -11.52 -5.84 13.86
C ARG A 208 -10.91 -6.41 12.57
N LYS A 209 -10.54 -7.70 12.63
CA LYS A 209 -10.10 -8.46 11.44
C LYS A 209 -11.26 -8.70 10.48
N LEU A 210 -11.03 -8.43 9.21
CA LEU A 210 -11.88 -8.80 8.09
C LEU A 210 -11.07 -9.70 7.14
N PRO A 211 -11.67 -10.69 6.46
CA PRO A 211 -11.02 -11.38 5.35
C PRO A 211 -10.50 -10.37 4.32
N VAL A 212 -9.32 -10.61 3.73
CA VAL A 212 -8.76 -9.66 2.75
C VAL A 212 -9.65 -9.53 1.51
N THR A 213 -10.38 -10.59 1.17
CA THR A 213 -11.36 -10.64 0.09
C THR A 213 -12.49 -9.65 0.28
N THR A 214 -12.88 -9.33 1.52
CA THR A 214 -13.88 -8.29 1.80
C THR A 214 -13.42 -6.93 1.31
N LEU A 215 -12.13 -6.60 1.49
CA LEU A 215 -11.57 -5.37 0.94
C LEU A 215 -11.56 -5.39 -0.60
N LEU A 216 -11.25 -6.53 -1.21
CA LEU A 216 -11.24 -6.68 -2.68
C LEU A 216 -12.64 -6.52 -3.28
N TYR A 217 -13.67 -7.10 -2.66
CA TYR A 217 -15.07 -6.86 -3.03
C TYR A 217 -15.44 -5.38 -2.92
N ALA A 218 -15.01 -4.69 -1.85
CA ALA A 218 -15.28 -3.26 -1.69
C ALA A 218 -14.62 -2.39 -2.77
N LEU A 219 -13.45 -2.81 -3.27
CA LEU A 219 -12.76 -2.20 -4.41
C LEU A 219 -13.45 -2.48 -5.76
N GLY A 220 -14.42 -3.41 -5.78
CA GLY A 220 -15.28 -3.69 -6.92
C GLY A 220 -14.92 -4.94 -7.71
N LEU A 221 -14.03 -5.80 -7.20
CA LEU A 221 -13.74 -7.09 -7.82
C LEU A 221 -14.80 -8.12 -7.44
N ASP A 222 -15.16 -9.01 -8.36
CA ASP A 222 -15.94 -10.21 -8.05
C ASP A 222 -15.06 -11.42 -7.68
N SER A 223 -15.69 -12.56 -7.37
CA SER A 223 -14.98 -13.79 -6.98
C SER A 223 -14.01 -14.29 -8.06
N GLU A 224 -14.40 -14.24 -9.34
CA GLU A 224 -13.58 -14.71 -10.45
C GLU A 224 -12.40 -13.77 -10.71
N GLU A 225 -12.65 -12.46 -10.67
CA GLU A 225 -11.61 -11.43 -10.82
C GLU A 225 -10.60 -11.50 -9.67
N ILE A 226 -11.07 -11.72 -8.44
CA ILE A 226 -10.19 -11.95 -7.29
C ILE A 226 -9.31 -13.17 -7.56
N LEU A 227 -9.90 -14.33 -7.87
CA LEU A 227 -9.13 -15.55 -8.09
C LEU A 227 -8.18 -15.42 -9.29
N GLY A 228 -8.63 -14.87 -10.42
CA GLY A 228 -7.84 -14.65 -11.62
C GLY A 228 -6.71 -13.63 -11.45
N THR A 229 -6.79 -12.74 -10.47
CA THR A 229 -5.70 -11.80 -10.12
C THR A 229 -4.55 -12.51 -9.41
N PHE A 230 -4.86 -13.50 -8.56
CA PHE A 230 -3.85 -14.16 -7.71
C PHE A 230 -3.38 -15.52 -8.24
N TYR A 231 -4.16 -16.13 -9.14
CA TYR A 231 -3.90 -17.48 -9.65
C TYR A 231 -3.94 -17.51 -11.16
N ASN A 232 -3.01 -18.26 -11.76
CA ASN A 232 -3.18 -18.72 -13.13
C ASN A 232 -4.27 -19.78 -13.19
N SER A 233 -4.80 -20.02 -14.38
CA SER A 233 -5.81 -21.06 -14.62
C SER A 233 -5.30 -22.15 -15.56
N VAL A 234 -5.87 -23.33 -15.43
CA VAL A 234 -5.55 -24.52 -16.22
C VAL A 234 -6.83 -25.09 -16.77
N ALA A 235 -6.93 -25.16 -18.09
CA ALA A 235 -8.06 -25.76 -18.78
C ALA A 235 -7.88 -27.27 -18.95
N PHE A 236 -8.92 -28.02 -18.59
CA PHE A 236 -9.06 -29.46 -18.76
C PHE A 236 -10.14 -29.69 -19.81
N THR A 237 -9.83 -30.45 -20.86
CA THR A 237 -10.80 -30.77 -21.94
C THR A 237 -11.11 -32.25 -21.94
N LYS A 238 -12.38 -32.61 -21.81
CA LYS A 238 -12.85 -33.99 -21.84
C LYS A 238 -12.54 -34.63 -23.18
N VAL A 239 -12.11 -35.88 -23.12
CA VAL A 239 -11.93 -36.77 -24.26
C VAL A 239 -12.48 -38.15 -23.92
N LYS A 240 -12.65 -39.00 -24.94
CA LYS A 240 -13.17 -40.37 -24.77
C LYS A 240 -12.39 -41.22 -23.75
N GLN A 241 -11.13 -40.87 -23.47
CA GLN A 241 -10.23 -41.64 -22.60
C GLN A 241 -9.83 -40.89 -21.30
N GLY A 242 -10.52 -39.79 -20.96
CA GLY A 242 -10.23 -39.00 -19.76
C GLY A 242 -10.25 -37.49 -20.04
N TRP A 243 -9.27 -36.75 -19.49
CA TRP A 243 -9.11 -35.32 -19.66
C TRP A 243 -7.75 -34.98 -20.25
N ARG A 244 -7.72 -34.02 -21.17
CA ARG A 244 -6.48 -33.43 -21.67
C ARG A 244 -6.15 -32.17 -20.91
N VAL A 245 -4.90 -32.03 -20.49
CA VAL A 245 -4.37 -30.83 -19.84
C VAL A 245 -3.06 -30.38 -20.49
N PRO A 246 -2.77 -29.08 -20.62
CA PRO A 246 -1.47 -28.61 -21.09
C PRO A 246 -0.32 -29.09 -20.19
N PHE A 247 0.76 -29.55 -20.81
CA PHE A 247 2.00 -29.92 -20.10
C PHE A 247 2.81 -28.67 -19.77
N ASP A 248 3.13 -28.48 -18.49
CA ASP A 248 4.03 -27.44 -18.01
C ASP A 248 5.29 -28.05 -17.38
N ALA A 249 6.44 -27.84 -18.04
CA ALA A 249 7.72 -28.35 -17.61
C ALA A 249 8.22 -27.72 -16.30
N GLU A 250 7.82 -26.49 -15.98
CA GLU A 250 8.15 -25.83 -14.71
C GLU A 250 7.39 -26.48 -13.56
N ARG A 251 6.07 -26.70 -13.72
CA ARG A 251 5.23 -27.35 -12.70
C ARG A 251 5.74 -28.74 -12.32
N TYR A 252 6.09 -29.55 -13.31
CA TYR A 252 6.57 -30.91 -13.04
C TYR A 252 8.04 -30.96 -12.59
N ARG A 253 8.75 -29.82 -12.48
CA ARG A 253 10.15 -29.81 -12.05
C ARG A 253 10.29 -30.28 -10.60
N GLY A 254 10.94 -31.42 -10.43
CA GLY A 254 11.19 -32.00 -9.10
C GLY A 254 10.01 -32.77 -8.52
N ALA A 255 8.86 -32.76 -9.20
CA ALA A 255 7.67 -33.50 -8.82
C ALA A 255 7.89 -35.01 -8.93
N LYS A 256 7.17 -35.78 -8.11
CA LYS A 256 7.05 -37.23 -8.20
C LYS A 256 5.58 -37.54 -8.49
N PRO A 257 5.23 -37.83 -9.76
CA PRO A 257 3.87 -38.21 -10.12
C PRO A 257 3.43 -39.44 -9.33
N GLU A 258 2.22 -39.43 -8.78
CA GLU A 258 1.65 -40.61 -8.10
C GLU A 258 1.17 -41.66 -9.11
N ARG A 259 0.82 -41.21 -10.31
CA ARG A 259 0.39 -42.02 -11.45
C ARG A 259 1.30 -41.79 -12.65
N ASP A 260 1.22 -42.67 -13.64
CA ASP A 260 1.95 -42.52 -14.88
C ASP A 260 1.51 -41.23 -15.59
N LEU A 261 2.46 -40.41 -16.02
CA LEU A 261 2.18 -39.29 -16.91
C LEU A 261 2.04 -39.85 -18.33
N ILE A 262 0.87 -39.70 -18.93
CA ILE A 262 0.55 -40.23 -20.25
C ILE A 262 0.47 -39.06 -21.24
N ASP A 263 1.14 -39.18 -22.38
CA ASP A 263 1.01 -38.22 -23.49
C ASP A 263 -0.37 -38.36 -24.15
N ALA A 264 -1.15 -37.27 -24.16
CA ALA A 264 -2.50 -37.26 -24.73
C ALA A 264 -2.54 -37.56 -26.23
N LYS A 265 -1.45 -37.32 -26.97
CA LYS A 265 -1.38 -37.57 -28.42
C LYS A 265 -1.06 -39.03 -28.73
N THR A 266 -0.15 -39.63 -27.98
CA THR A 266 0.35 -40.99 -28.27
C THR A 266 -0.28 -42.07 -27.40
N GLY A 267 -0.89 -41.70 -26.28
CA GLY A 267 -1.44 -42.62 -25.28
C GLY A 267 -0.36 -43.43 -24.55
N LYS A 268 0.91 -43.02 -24.64
CA LYS A 268 2.04 -43.73 -24.02
C LYS A 268 2.48 -43.03 -22.74
N ALA A 269 2.87 -43.82 -21.74
CA ALA A 269 3.49 -43.30 -20.53
C ALA A 269 4.85 -42.65 -20.87
N VAL A 270 4.95 -41.35 -20.60
CA VAL A 270 6.19 -40.56 -20.74
C VAL A 270 7.02 -40.56 -19.46
N VAL A 271 6.36 -40.68 -18.30
CA VAL A 271 6.99 -40.82 -16.99
C VAL A 271 6.18 -41.83 -16.17
N GLU A 272 6.86 -42.85 -15.66
CA GLU A 272 6.26 -43.84 -14.75
C GLU A 272 5.98 -43.25 -13.36
N ALA A 273 4.95 -43.75 -12.69
CA ALA A 273 4.59 -43.40 -11.32
C ALA A 273 5.80 -43.55 -10.36
N GLY A 274 5.92 -42.62 -9.42
CA GLY A 274 6.99 -42.57 -8.43
C GLY A 274 8.36 -42.11 -8.96
N ARG A 275 8.56 -42.02 -10.29
CA ARG A 275 9.79 -41.52 -10.88
C ARG A 275 9.88 -40.00 -10.74
N LYS A 276 10.92 -39.52 -10.07
CA LYS A 276 11.16 -38.07 -9.93
C LYS A 276 11.44 -37.43 -11.28
N VAL A 277 10.66 -36.41 -11.62
CA VAL A 277 10.86 -35.60 -12.82
C VAL A 277 11.98 -34.61 -12.54
N THR A 278 13.19 -34.91 -13.02
CA THR A 278 14.33 -33.98 -12.89
C THR A 278 14.16 -32.78 -13.83
N PRO A 279 14.78 -31.62 -13.54
CA PRO A 279 14.73 -30.45 -14.44
C PRO A 279 15.15 -30.78 -15.88
N ARG A 280 16.15 -31.67 -16.04
CA ARG A 280 16.61 -32.15 -17.35
C ARG A 280 15.53 -32.98 -18.06
N LEU A 281 14.84 -33.86 -17.33
CA LEU A 281 13.78 -34.69 -17.88
C LEU A 281 12.57 -33.83 -18.30
N ALA A 282 12.14 -32.89 -17.46
CA ALA A 282 11.03 -31.98 -17.79
C ALA A 282 11.28 -31.18 -19.06
N LYS A 283 12.48 -30.59 -19.19
CA LYS A 283 12.88 -29.88 -20.42
C LYS A 283 12.92 -30.79 -21.64
N LYS A 284 13.50 -31.98 -21.48
CA LYS A 284 13.56 -32.96 -22.57
C LYS A 284 12.16 -33.36 -23.04
N LEU A 285 11.20 -33.58 -22.13
CA LEU A 285 9.82 -33.91 -22.50
C LEU A 285 9.16 -32.79 -23.32
N ALA A 286 9.37 -31.52 -22.94
CA ALA A 286 8.89 -30.38 -23.71
C ALA A 286 9.57 -30.27 -25.08
N GLU A 287 10.89 -30.47 -25.16
CA GLU A 287 11.68 -30.47 -26.41
C GLU A 287 11.29 -31.63 -27.34
N ASP A 288 11.00 -32.81 -26.79
CA ASP A 288 10.53 -33.99 -27.51
C ASP A 288 9.07 -33.82 -28.02
N GLY A 289 8.43 -32.68 -27.72
CA GLY A 289 7.14 -32.27 -28.27
C GLY A 289 5.92 -32.63 -27.44
N LEU A 290 6.09 -32.98 -26.15
CA LEU A 290 4.97 -33.19 -25.24
C LEU A 290 4.24 -31.87 -24.99
N LYS A 291 2.98 -31.80 -25.43
CA LYS A 291 2.14 -30.60 -25.28
C LYS A 291 1.01 -30.78 -24.30
N GLU A 292 0.43 -31.98 -24.23
CA GLU A 292 -0.74 -32.28 -23.42
C GLU A 292 -0.57 -33.62 -22.72
N LEU A 293 -1.03 -33.69 -21.49
CA LEU A 293 -1.11 -34.92 -20.71
C LEU A 293 -2.55 -35.44 -20.69
N LEU A 294 -2.69 -36.76 -20.65
CA LEU A 294 -3.96 -37.44 -20.41
C LEU A 294 -4.08 -37.77 -18.93
N LEU A 295 -5.16 -37.29 -18.31
CA LEU A 295 -5.50 -37.50 -16.91
C LEU A 295 -6.84 -38.21 -16.79
N GLN A 296 -7.08 -38.85 -15.64
CA GLN A 296 -8.35 -39.48 -15.30
C GLN A 296 -9.20 -38.56 -14.41
N ASP A 297 -10.46 -38.94 -14.20
CA ASP A 297 -11.41 -38.14 -13.42
C ASP A 297 -10.90 -37.92 -11.98
N GLU A 298 -10.23 -38.90 -11.37
CA GLU A 298 -9.72 -38.74 -10.00
C GLU A 298 -8.55 -37.74 -9.88
N ASP A 299 -7.88 -37.40 -10.99
CA ASP A 299 -6.80 -36.40 -10.99
C ASP A 299 -7.34 -34.95 -10.98
N LEU A 300 -8.65 -34.78 -11.20
CA LEU A 300 -9.35 -33.50 -11.08
C LEU A 300 -9.92 -33.30 -9.67
N HIS A 301 -10.13 -34.37 -8.89
CA HIS A 301 -10.66 -34.26 -7.54
C HIS A 301 -9.74 -33.44 -6.64
N GLY A 302 -10.33 -32.56 -5.82
CA GLY A 302 -9.59 -31.68 -4.92
C GLY A 302 -8.98 -30.43 -5.57
N ARG A 303 -9.09 -30.29 -6.90
CA ARG A 303 -8.78 -29.03 -7.58
C ARG A 303 -9.92 -28.03 -7.37
N TYR A 304 -9.62 -26.75 -7.56
CA TYR A 304 -10.58 -25.66 -7.37
C TYR A 304 -10.98 -25.06 -8.70
N LEU A 305 -12.27 -24.82 -8.91
CA LEU A 305 -12.79 -24.16 -10.11
C LEU A 305 -12.29 -22.71 -10.18
N ALA A 306 -11.92 -22.27 -11.39
CA ALA A 306 -11.47 -20.89 -11.61
C ALA A 306 -12.62 -19.94 -11.93
N GLN A 307 -13.72 -20.48 -12.45
CA GLN A 307 -14.88 -19.75 -12.94
C GLN A 307 -16.15 -20.44 -12.44
N GLU A 308 -17.21 -19.67 -12.32
CA GLU A 308 -18.56 -20.16 -12.06
C GLU A 308 -19.05 -20.97 -13.27
N ILE A 309 -19.73 -22.09 -13.00
CA ILE A 309 -20.33 -22.91 -14.05
C ILE A 309 -21.85 -22.83 -13.91
N VAL A 310 -22.47 -22.17 -14.88
CA VAL A 310 -23.91 -21.93 -14.96
C VAL A 310 -24.55 -22.60 -16.16
N ASN A 311 -25.75 -23.12 -15.95
CA ASN A 311 -26.64 -23.48 -17.05
C ASN A 311 -27.22 -22.19 -17.66
N MET A 312 -26.76 -21.85 -18.86
CA MET A 312 -27.21 -20.63 -19.54
C MET A 312 -28.71 -20.65 -19.94
N GLU A 313 -29.35 -21.82 -19.98
CA GLU A 313 -30.77 -21.95 -20.35
C GLU A 313 -31.69 -21.83 -19.13
N THR A 314 -31.31 -22.41 -17.99
CA THR A 314 -32.13 -22.42 -16.76
C THR A 314 -31.72 -21.36 -15.74
N GLY A 315 -30.51 -20.81 -15.86
CA GLY A 315 -29.89 -19.94 -14.85
C GLY A 315 -29.47 -20.68 -13.58
N GLU A 316 -29.45 -22.02 -13.59
CA GLU A 316 -28.99 -22.84 -12.48
C GLU A 316 -27.47 -22.77 -12.36
N ILE A 317 -26.97 -22.50 -11.15
CA ILE A 317 -25.54 -22.49 -10.84
C ILE A 317 -25.14 -23.91 -10.43
N PHE A 318 -24.28 -24.55 -11.20
CA PHE A 318 -23.77 -25.89 -10.88
C PHE A 318 -22.65 -25.83 -9.85
N ALA A 319 -21.76 -24.85 -9.95
CA ALA A 319 -20.67 -24.63 -9.01
C ALA A 319 -20.15 -23.18 -9.08
N GLU A 320 -19.74 -22.64 -7.93
CA GLU A 320 -19.20 -21.28 -7.83
C GLU A 320 -17.67 -21.25 -8.08
N ALA A 321 -17.15 -20.08 -8.44
CA ALA A 321 -15.73 -19.88 -8.59
C ALA A 321 -15.00 -20.10 -7.25
N GLY A 322 -14.01 -20.99 -7.24
CA GLY A 322 -13.26 -21.39 -6.05
C GLY A 322 -13.78 -22.66 -5.36
N ASP A 323 -14.90 -23.21 -5.79
CA ASP A 323 -15.41 -24.49 -5.27
C ASP A 323 -14.46 -25.65 -5.58
N GLU A 324 -14.43 -26.61 -4.67
CA GLU A 324 -13.65 -27.83 -4.82
C GLU A 324 -14.38 -28.83 -5.72
N ILE A 325 -13.66 -29.39 -6.69
CA ILE A 325 -14.18 -30.45 -7.55
C ILE A 325 -14.24 -31.74 -6.72
N THR A 326 -15.43 -32.08 -6.26
CA THR A 326 -15.73 -33.41 -5.68
C THR A 326 -16.17 -34.38 -6.78
N PRO A 327 -16.20 -35.70 -6.52
CA PRO A 327 -16.70 -36.67 -7.49
C PRO A 327 -18.12 -36.34 -7.97
N GLU A 328 -18.99 -35.90 -7.05
CA GLU A 328 -20.38 -35.56 -7.34
C GLU A 328 -20.49 -34.32 -8.23
N VAL A 329 -19.69 -33.27 -7.93
CA VAL A 329 -19.65 -32.06 -8.75
C VAL A 329 -19.12 -32.38 -10.15
N LEU A 330 -18.06 -33.18 -10.25
CA LEU A 330 -17.50 -33.57 -11.54
C LEU A 330 -18.50 -34.37 -12.39
N GLU A 331 -19.22 -35.31 -11.78
CA GLU A 331 -20.25 -36.10 -12.47
C GLU A 331 -21.38 -35.19 -12.98
N GLN A 332 -21.89 -34.28 -12.15
CA GLN A 332 -22.91 -33.30 -12.53
C GLN A 332 -22.46 -32.42 -13.70
N LEU A 333 -21.22 -31.91 -13.66
CA LEU A 333 -20.67 -31.07 -14.73
C LEU A 333 -20.56 -31.83 -16.05
N VAL A 334 -20.14 -33.10 -16.01
CA VAL A 334 -20.02 -33.95 -17.19
C VAL A 334 -21.40 -34.32 -17.74
N GLU A 335 -22.37 -34.65 -16.88
CA GLU A 335 -23.76 -34.93 -17.28
C GLU A 335 -24.45 -33.70 -17.90
N ALA A 336 -24.15 -32.52 -17.38
CA ALA A 336 -24.60 -31.24 -17.94
C ALA A 336 -23.91 -30.87 -19.27
N GLY A 337 -22.94 -31.66 -19.74
CA GLY A 337 -22.27 -31.48 -21.03
C GLY A 337 -21.12 -30.46 -21.01
N HIS A 338 -20.56 -30.15 -19.84
CA HIS A 338 -19.38 -29.29 -19.74
C HIS A 338 -18.10 -30.08 -20.09
N ASP A 339 -17.76 -30.10 -21.37
CA ASP A 339 -16.55 -30.75 -21.90
C ASP A 339 -15.24 -29.99 -21.57
N GLN A 340 -15.32 -28.78 -21.03
CA GLN A 340 -14.16 -27.99 -20.63
C GLN A 340 -14.35 -27.47 -19.20
N ILE A 341 -13.41 -27.82 -18.32
CA ILE A 341 -13.37 -27.38 -16.93
C ILE A 341 -12.10 -26.59 -16.72
N VAL A 342 -12.21 -25.37 -16.18
CA VAL A 342 -11.08 -24.50 -15.89
C VAL A 342 -10.85 -24.47 -14.38
N THR A 343 -9.63 -24.82 -13.96
CA THR A 343 -9.27 -24.87 -12.53
C THR A 343 -8.15 -23.88 -12.21
N LEU A 344 -8.04 -23.49 -10.94
CA LEU A 344 -6.93 -22.69 -10.43
C LEU A 344 -5.64 -23.51 -10.43
N ASP A 345 -4.55 -22.89 -10.85
CA ASP A 345 -3.20 -23.48 -10.85
C ASP A 345 -2.57 -23.48 -9.45
N ILE A 346 -3.15 -24.27 -8.55
CA ILE A 346 -2.70 -24.42 -7.17
C ILE A 346 -2.03 -25.79 -7.03
N ASP A 347 -0.75 -25.79 -6.66
CA ASP A 347 0.05 -27.01 -6.48
C ASP A 347 0.40 -27.32 -5.01
N HIS A 348 0.00 -26.43 -4.08
CA HIS A 348 0.28 -26.51 -2.64
C HIS A 348 1.77 -26.57 -2.25
N VAL A 349 2.67 -26.35 -3.21
CA VAL A 349 4.13 -26.37 -3.01
C VAL A 349 4.71 -25.00 -3.31
N ASN A 350 4.49 -24.49 -4.52
CA ASN A 350 4.91 -23.16 -4.95
C ASN A 350 3.76 -22.16 -4.84
N THR A 351 2.54 -22.61 -5.16
CA THR A 351 1.33 -21.79 -5.17
C THR A 351 0.34 -22.35 -4.14
N GLY A 352 0.18 -21.63 -3.03
CA GLY A 352 -0.76 -21.97 -1.98
C GLY A 352 -2.17 -21.42 -2.23
N ALA A 353 -3.20 -22.13 -1.76
CA ALA A 353 -4.60 -21.74 -1.86
C ALA A 353 -5.02 -20.61 -0.91
N PHE A 354 -4.13 -19.66 -0.58
CA PHE A 354 -4.36 -18.65 0.47
C PHE A 354 -5.56 -17.74 0.21
N ILE A 355 -5.65 -17.14 -0.98
CA ILE A 355 -6.74 -16.25 -1.36
C ILE A 355 -8.03 -17.04 -1.58
N ARG A 356 -7.95 -18.22 -2.21
CA ARG A 356 -9.11 -19.13 -2.35
C ARG A 356 -9.68 -19.53 -0.99
N ASN A 357 -8.84 -19.93 -0.05
CA ASN A 357 -9.27 -20.33 1.29
C ASN A 357 -9.82 -19.13 2.08
N THR A 358 -9.30 -17.93 1.82
CA THR A 358 -9.82 -16.70 2.41
C THR A 358 -11.20 -16.35 1.85
N LEU A 359 -11.40 -16.52 0.54
CA LEU A 359 -12.68 -16.32 -0.14
C LEU A 359 -13.74 -17.26 0.43
N ALA A 360 -13.40 -18.54 0.62
CA ALA A 360 -14.31 -19.56 1.16
C ALA A 360 -14.76 -19.30 2.62
N VAL A 361 -14.02 -18.49 3.41
CA VAL A 361 -14.43 -18.10 4.77
C VAL A 361 -15.07 -16.72 4.83
N ASP A 362 -15.01 -15.96 3.75
CA ASP A 362 -15.67 -14.67 3.65
C ASP A 362 -17.18 -14.85 3.59
N LYS A 363 -17.89 -14.00 4.31
CA LYS A 363 -19.36 -13.99 4.32
C LYS A 363 -19.93 -13.03 3.28
N CYS A 364 -19.10 -12.12 2.77
CA CYS A 364 -19.50 -11.19 1.73
C CYS A 364 -19.42 -11.89 0.38
N THR A 365 -20.47 -11.75 -0.44
CA THR A 365 -20.48 -12.25 -1.82
C THR A 365 -20.47 -11.13 -2.86
N ASN A 366 -20.59 -9.88 -2.42
CA ASN A 366 -20.61 -8.73 -3.32
C ASN A 366 -20.09 -7.45 -2.64
N ARG A 367 -19.91 -6.41 -3.47
CA ARG A 367 -19.40 -5.09 -3.05
C ARG A 367 -20.25 -4.41 -1.98
N GLU A 368 -21.58 -4.48 -2.07
CA GLU A 368 -22.46 -3.78 -1.14
C GLU A 368 -22.35 -4.38 0.27
N GLN A 369 -22.38 -5.71 0.37
CA GLN A 369 -22.17 -6.42 1.64
C GLN A 369 -20.80 -6.11 2.23
N ALA A 370 -19.76 -6.10 1.40
CA ALA A 370 -18.41 -5.77 1.82
C ALA A 370 -18.29 -4.34 2.36
N LEU A 371 -18.90 -3.36 1.69
CA LEU A 371 -18.95 -1.97 2.17
C LEU A 371 -19.69 -1.85 3.50
N ILE A 372 -20.81 -2.57 3.66
CA ILE A 372 -21.57 -2.62 4.91
C ILE A 372 -20.74 -3.22 6.04
N ASP A 373 -20.02 -4.33 5.78
CA ASP A 373 -19.21 -4.98 6.82
C ASP A 373 -18.00 -4.12 7.21
N ILE A 374 -17.35 -3.45 6.24
CA ILE A 374 -16.32 -2.44 6.52
C ILE A 374 -16.87 -1.28 7.34
N TYR A 375 -18.07 -0.77 7.02
CA TYR A 375 -18.69 0.34 7.74
C TYR A 375 -19.08 -0.04 9.19
N ARG A 376 -19.37 -1.31 9.46
CA ARG A 376 -19.70 -1.81 10.81
C ARG A 376 -18.48 -1.93 11.73
N VAL A 377 -17.27 -1.92 11.18
CA VAL A 377 -16.00 -2.01 11.92
C VAL A 377 -15.51 -0.63 12.33
#